data_AF-A0A931WA08-F1
#
_entry.id   AF-A0A931WA08-F1
#
_cell.length_a   1.000
_cell.length_b   1.000
_cell.length_c   1.000
_cell.angle_alpha   90.00
_cell.angle_beta   90.00
_cell.angle_gamma   90.00
#
_symmetry.space_group_name_H-M   'P 1'
#
loop_
_entity.id
_entity.type
_entity.pdbx_description
1 polymer ?
#
loop_
_entity_poly.entity_id
_entity_poly.type
_entity_poly.pdbx_seq_one_letter_code
_entity_poly.pdbx_strand_id
1 'polypeptide(L)'
;MKIYHPKLANGRWKKLAFAEQMAHIGSEVIRALNWQSKNSKISLLAMERAMELIDLTLASESSASRLKELCRTRETLVDYYYGKNLYSSTKDAFDRYFYQFTYLAQLKREN
;
A
#
# COMPACT_ATOMS: atom_id res chain seq x y z
N MET A 1 9.79 -7.04 11.95
CA MET A 1 8.66 -6.21 11.45
C MET A 1 7.65 -6.05 12.57
N LYS A 2 7.14 -4.85 12.82
CA LYS A 2 6.05 -4.64 13.78
C LYS A 2 4.71 -4.96 13.11
N ILE A 3 3.85 -5.68 13.81
CA ILE A 3 2.53 -6.07 13.31
C ILE A 3 1.50 -5.04 13.78
N TYR A 4 0.84 -4.35 12.84
CA TYR A 4 -0.25 -3.41 13.12
C TYR A 4 -1.62 -4.02 12.82
N HIS A 5 -1.69 -5.03 11.93
CA HIS A 5 -2.93 -5.71 11.57
C HIS A 5 -2.90 -7.19 11.95
N PRO A 6 -3.00 -7.54 13.25
CA PRO A 6 -2.81 -8.92 13.71
C PRO A 6 -3.79 -9.91 13.06
N LYS A 7 -5.06 -9.51 12.84
CA LYS A 7 -6.05 -10.36 12.16
C LYS A 7 -5.74 -10.61 10.69
N LEU A 8 -5.16 -9.61 10.00
CA LEU A 8 -4.77 -9.74 8.60
C LEU A 8 -3.50 -10.58 8.48
N ALA A 9 -2.50 -10.27 9.30
CA ALA A 9 -1.23 -11.00 9.40
C ALA A 9 -1.43 -12.48 9.74
N ASN A 10 -2.45 -12.84 10.52
CA ASN A 10 -2.78 -14.22 10.87
C ASN A 10 -3.46 -15.02 9.73
N GLY A 11 -3.11 -14.74 8.47
CA GLY A 11 -3.52 -15.52 7.31
C GLY A 11 -4.82 -15.10 6.64
N ARG A 12 -5.55 -14.08 7.12
CA ARG A 12 -6.69 -13.52 6.37
C ARG A 12 -6.21 -12.72 5.15
N TRP A 13 -5.06 -12.05 5.25
CA TRP A 13 -4.53 -11.20 4.18
C TRP A 13 -4.30 -11.95 2.87
N LYS A 14 -3.66 -13.13 2.94
CA LYS A 14 -3.38 -13.97 1.75
C LYS A 14 -4.63 -14.54 1.06
N LYS A 15 -5.81 -14.44 1.69
CA LYS A 15 -7.09 -14.89 1.12
C LYS A 15 -7.77 -13.81 0.28
N LEU A 16 -7.34 -12.56 0.42
CA LEU A 16 -7.86 -11.45 -0.38
C LEU A 16 -7.32 -11.54 -1.81
N ALA A 17 -8.11 -11.11 -2.78
CA ALA A 17 -7.62 -10.95 -4.14
C ALA A 17 -6.54 -9.84 -4.16
N PHE A 18 -5.58 -9.95 -5.08
CA PHE A 18 -4.50 -8.96 -5.21
C PHE A 18 -5.02 -7.51 -5.32
N ALA A 19 -6.11 -7.29 -6.05
CA ALA A 19 -6.72 -5.96 -6.16
C ALA A 19 -7.25 -5.43 -4.81
N GLU A 20 -7.81 -6.30 -3.97
CA GLU A 20 -8.26 -5.91 -2.62
C GLU A 20 -7.06 -5.61 -1.70
N GLN A 21 -6.00 -6.42 -1.78
CA GLN A 21 -4.75 -6.15 -1.04
C GLN A 21 -4.18 -4.79 -1.43
N MET A 22 -4.10 -4.50 -2.73
CA MET A 22 -3.62 -3.22 -3.24
C MET A 22 -4.53 -2.03 -2.86
N ALA A 23 -5.85 -2.22 -2.81
CA ALA A 23 -6.78 -1.20 -2.34
C ALA A 23 -6.58 -0.87 -0.84
N HIS A 24 -6.36 -1.89 -0.01
CA HIS A 24 -6.04 -1.72 1.40
C HIS A 24 -4.67 -1.03 1.61
N ILE A 25 -3.64 -1.45 0.87
CA ILE A 25 -2.32 -0.78 0.88
C ILE A 25 -2.49 0.70 0.51
N GLY A 26 -3.18 0.97 -0.61
CA GLY A 26 -3.45 2.32 -1.08
C GLY A 26 -4.17 3.19 -0.06
N SER A 27 -5.14 2.63 0.66
CA SER A 27 -5.85 3.37 1.71
C SER A 27 -4.93 3.84 2.84
N GLU A 28 -3.95 3.03 3.25
CA GLU A 28 -2.94 3.43 4.25
C GLU A 28 -1.92 4.43 3.66
N VAL A 29 -1.48 4.25 2.42
CA VAL A 29 -0.58 5.18 1.72
C VAL A 29 -1.22 6.57 1.63
N ILE A 30 -2.42 6.67 1.07
CA ILE A 30 -3.10 7.96 0.87
C ILE A 30 -3.41 8.61 2.23
N ARG A 31 -3.73 7.82 3.25
CA ARG A 31 -3.85 8.33 4.63
C ARG A 31 -2.52 8.91 5.12
N ALA A 32 -1.40 8.22 4.93
CA ALA A 32 -0.09 8.73 5.32
C ALA A 32 0.19 10.08 4.66
N LEU A 33 -0.01 10.18 3.33
CA LEU A 33 0.26 11.40 2.57
C LEU A 33 -0.67 12.56 2.96
N ASN A 34 -1.96 12.29 3.19
CA ASN A 34 -2.94 13.31 3.59
C ASN A 34 -2.65 13.93 4.97
N TRP A 35 -2.00 13.19 5.86
CA TRP A 35 -1.67 13.64 7.21
C TRP A 35 -0.25 14.18 7.35
N GLN A 36 0.58 14.11 6.30
CA GLN A 36 2.01 14.45 6.38
C GLN A 36 2.27 15.88 6.85
N SER A 37 1.52 16.86 6.35
CA SER A 37 1.61 18.27 6.76
C SER A 37 0.74 18.62 7.98
N LYS A 38 -0.14 17.71 8.42
CA LYS A 38 -1.14 17.96 9.48
C LYS A 38 -0.74 17.36 10.82
N ASN A 39 -0.26 16.12 10.81
CA ASN A 39 0.16 15.39 11.99
C ASN A 39 1.15 14.28 11.58
N SER A 40 2.44 14.55 11.81
CA SER A 40 3.53 13.64 11.43
C SER A 40 3.43 12.27 12.12
N LYS A 41 2.88 12.19 13.33
CA LYS A 41 2.71 10.90 14.05
C LYS A 41 1.66 10.02 13.38
N ILE A 42 0.51 10.60 13.00
CA ILE A 42 -0.55 9.89 12.29
C ILE A 42 -0.05 9.46 10.90
N SER A 43 0.63 10.37 10.21
CA SER A 43 1.22 10.13 8.90
C SER A 43 2.20 8.95 8.94
N LEU A 44 3.15 8.98 9.89
CA LEU A 44 4.14 7.91 10.06
C LEU A 44 3.48 6.57 10.41
N LEU A 45 2.52 6.56 11.34
CA LEU A 45 1.82 5.32 11.70
C LEU A 45 1.07 4.71 10.51
N ALA A 46 0.43 5.52 9.68
CA ALA A 46 -0.23 5.05 8.45
C ALA A 46 0.80 4.54 7.43
N MET A 47 1.97 5.16 7.33
CA MET A 47 3.03 4.67 6.44
C MET A 47 3.60 3.33 6.92
N GLU A 48 3.84 3.16 8.22
CA GLU A 48 4.29 1.88 8.79
C GLU A 48 3.27 0.76 8.55
N ARG A 49 1.97 1.07 8.64
CA ARG A 49 0.88 0.16 8.27
C ARG A 49 0.89 -0.20 6.79
N ALA A 50 1.09 0.77 5.90
CA ALA A 50 1.21 0.50 4.47
C ALA A 50 2.39 -0.45 4.16
N MET A 51 3.55 -0.21 4.79
CA MET A 51 4.73 -1.05 4.64
C MET A 51 4.50 -2.48 5.15
N GLU A 52 3.83 -2.65 6.30
CA GLU A 52 3.43 -3.97 6.78
C GLU A 52 2.56 -4.70 5.75
N LEU A 53 1.55 -4.04 5.18
CA LEU A 53 0.65 -4.66 4.21
C LEU A 53 1.37 -5.02 2.89
N ILE A 54 2.32 -4.18 2.44
CA ILE A 54 3.19 -4.49 1.30
C ILE A 54 4.02 -5.73 1.60
N ASP A 55 4.67 -5.80 2.76
CA ASP A 55 5.52 -6.93 3.15
C ASP A 55 4.69 -8.22 3.28
N LEU A 56 3.47 -8.15 3.81
CA LEU A 56 2.53 -9.28 3.84
C LEU A 56 2.12 -9.74 2.43
N THR A 57 1.90 -8.80 1.49
CA THR A 57 1.59 -9.15 0.10
C THR A 57 2.79 -9.79 -0.60
N LEU A 58 3.99 -9.22 -0.46
CA LEU A 58 5.24 -9.78 -1.00
C LEU A 58 5.50 -11.21 -0.51
N ALA A 59 5.19 -11.49 0.76
CA ALA A 59 5.36 -12.82 1.34
C ALA A 59 4.36 -13.87 0.82
N SER A 60 3.27 -13.46 0.17
CA SER A 60 2.20 -14.36 -0.28
C SER A 60 1.98 -14.40 -1.79
N GLU A 61 2.50 -13.42 -2.53
CA GLU A 61 2.37 -13.36 -3.98
C GLU A 61 3.42 -14.24 -4.67
N SER A 62 3.01 -14.95 -5.72
CA SER A 62 3.85 -15.88 -6.50
C SER A 62 4.02 -15.45 -7.95
N SER A 63 3.21 -14.51 -8.43
CA SER A 63 3.29 -13.95 -9.77
C SER A 63 4.49 -13.00 -9.89
N ALA A 64 5.44 -13.35 -10.73
CA ALA A 64 6.64 -12.54 -10.97
C ALA A 64 6.33 -11.11 -11.43
N SER A 65 5.27 -10.92 -12.23
CA SER A 65 4.86 -9.58 -12.69
C SER A 65 4.33 -8.73 -11.54
N ARG A 66 3.48 -9.30 -10.68
CA ARG A 66 2.95 -8.59 -9.50
C ARG A 66 4.01 -8.33 -8.45
N LEU A 67 4.92 -9.27 -8.22
CA LEU A 67 6.07 -9.06 -7.33
C LEU A 67 6.93 -7.89 -7.83
N LYS A 68 7.23 -7.85 -9.14
CA LYS A 68 7.99 -6.74 -9.73
C LYS A 68 7.27 -5.41 -9.55
N GLU A 69 5.96 -5.38 -9.82
CA GLU A 69 5.12 -4.20 -9.62
C GLU A 69 5.15 -3.74 -8.16
N LEU A 70 4.90 -4.64 -7.22
CA LEU A 70 4.83 -4.31 -5.79
C LEU A 70 6.18 -3.85 -5.23
N CYS A 71 7.29 -4.47 -5.64
CA CYS A 71 8.64 -4.01 -5.28
C CYS A 71 8.91 -2.60 -5.80
N ARG A 72 8.50 -2.28 -7.04
CA ARG A 72 8.65 -0.93 -7.58
C ARG A 72 7.78 0.08 -6.86
N THR A 73 6.53 -0.27 -6.57
CA THR A 73 5.65 0.57 -5.75
C THR A 73 6.26 0.85 -4.38
N ARG A 74 6.82 -0.17 -3.71
CA ARG A 74 7.52 -0.01 -2.43
C ARG A 74 8.73 0.91 -2.53
N GLU A 75 9.57 0.71 -3.54
CA GLU A 75 10.77 1.52 -3.81
C GLU A 75 10.39 3.00 -4.03
N THR A 76 9.42 3.27 -4.90
CA THR A 76 8.92 4.61 -5.19
C THR A 76 8.28 5.27 -3.97
N LEU A 77 7.52 4.52 -3.17
CA LEU A 77 6.92 5.03 -1.92
C LEU A 77 7.98 5.40 -0.89
N VAL A 78 9.00 4.56 -0.71
CA VAL A 78 10.09 4.83 0.23
C VAL A 78 10.89 6.05 -0.21
N ASP A 79 11.25 6.13 -1.49
CA ASP A 79 11.96 7.29 -2.04
C ASP A 79 11.16 8.60 -1.88
N TYR A 80 9.85 8.56 -2.16
CA TYR A 80 8.99 9.73 -2.02
C TYR A 80 8.80 10.17 -0.56
N TYR A 81 8.55 9.22 0.35
CA TYR A 81 8.13 9.54 1.71
C TYR A 81 9.30 9.75 2.68
N TYR A 82 10.35 8.93 2.57
CA TYR A 82 11.51 8.96 3.45
C TYR A 82 12.78 9.50 2.77
N GLY A 83 12.80 9.49 1.44
CA GLY A 83 13.97 9.81 0.64
C GLY A 83 13.99 11.24 0.12
N LYS A 84 14.73 11.43 -0.98
CA LYS A 84 14.89 12.72 -1.65
C LYS A 84 13.92 12.89 -2.81
N ASN A 85 12.98 11.96 -2.99
CA ASN A 85 12.09 11.89 -4.15
C ASN A 85 12.87 11.92 -5.48
N LEU A 86 13.89 11.06 -5.61
CA LEU A 86 14.72 10.93 -6.81
C LEU A 86 13.90 10.58 -8.05
N TYR A 87 12.79 9.86 -7.88
CA TYR A 87 11.89 9.51 -8.98
C TYR A 87 10.87 10.61 -9.31
N SER A 88 10.94 11.77 -8.65
CA SER A 88 10.04 12.91 -8.90
C SER A 88 8.55 12.52 -8.84
N SER A 89 8.23 11.61 -7.92
CA SER A 89 6.88 11.14 -7.68
C SER A 89 6.03 12.23 -7.03
N THR A 90 4.71 12.10 -7.19
CA THR A 90 3.74 13.04 -6.62
C THR A 90 2.64 12.28 -5.89
N LYS A 91 2.02 12.92 -4.90
CA LYS A 91 0.84 12.38 -4.22
C LYS A 91 -0.26 11.98 -5.21
N ASP A 92 -0.53 12.82 -6.21
CA ASP A 92 -1.57 12.55 -7.21
C ASP A 92 -1.27 11.30 -8.06
N ALA A 93 0.02 10.98 -8.30
CA ALA A 93 0.39 9.75 -8.98
C ALA A 93 0.02 8.52 -8.15
N PHE A 94 0.27 8.54 -6.84
CA PHE A 94 -0.15 7.48 -5.93
C PHE A 94 -1.68 7.38 -5.84
N ASP A 95 -2.38 8.52 -5.73
CA ASP A 95 -3.85 8.54 -5.70
C ASP A 95 -4.42 7.86 -6.95
N ARG A 96 -3.96 8.22 -8.15
CA ARG A 96 -4.42 7.60 -9.40
C ARG A 96 -4.10 6.11 -9.47
N TYR A 97 -2.89 5.71 -9.11
CA TYR A 97 -2.46 4.31 -9.14
C TYR A 97 -3.31 3.44 -8.20
N PHE A 98 -3.47 3.83 -6.93
CA PHE A 98 -4.23 3.06 -5.95
C PHE A 98 -5.75 3.15 -6.13
N TYR A 99 -6.26 4.23 -6.73
CA TYR A 99 -7.67 4.37 -7.06
C TYR A 99 -8.14 3.26 -8.01
N GLN A 100 -7.33 2.87 -9.01
CA GLN A 100 -7.67 1.79 -9.93
C GLN A 100 -7.93 0.47 -9.20
N PHE A 101 -7.11 0.13 -8.20
CA PHE A 101 -7.31 -1.07 -7.40
C PHE A 101 -8.53 -0.98 -6.49
N THR A 102 -8.78 0.19 -5.90
CA THR A 102 -9.99 0.45 -5.10
C THR A 102 -11.25 0.25 -5.93
N TYR A 103 -11.27 0.80 -7.14
CA TYR A 103 -12.38 0.66 -8.08
C TYR A 103 -12.61 -0.81 -8.48
N LEU A 104 -11.54 -1.52 -8.86
CA LEU A 104 -11.62 -2.95 -9.22
C LEU A 104 -12.06 -3.83 -8.04
N ALA A 105 -11.61 -3.53 -6.82
CA ALA A 105 -12.02 -4.24 -5.61
C ALA A 105 -13.50 -3.99 -5.27
N GLN A 106 -14.04 -2.81 -5.60
CA GLN A 106 -15.48 -2.53 -5.45
C GLN A 106 -16.31 -3.31 -6.46
N LEU A 107 -15.94 -3.28 -7.75
CA LEU A 107 -16.65 -4.02 -8.80
C LEU A 107 -16.75 -5.53 -8.50
N LYS A 108 -15.73 -6.11 -7.88
CA LYS A 108 -15.71 -7.54 -7.51
C LYS A 108 -16.53 -7.89 -6.28
N ARG A 109 -16.94 -6.91 -5.47
CA ARG A 109 -17.80 -7.13 -4.29
C ARG A 109 -19.29 -7.09 -4.63
N GLU A 110 -19.63 -6.48 -5.75
CA GLU A 110 -21.01 -6.33 -6.23
C GLU A 110 -21.47 -7.48 -7.14
N ASN A 111 -20.56 -8.38 -7.52
CA ASN A 111 -20.82 -9.60 -8.28
C ASN A 111 -20.64 -10.83 -7.39
#